data_AF-A0A7C6WMB5-F1
#
_entry.id   AF-A0A7C6WMB5-F1
#
_cell.length_a   1.000
_cell.length_b   1.000
_cell.length_c   1.000
_cell.angle_alpha   90.00
_cell.angle_beta   90.00
_cell.angle_gamma   90.00
#
_symmetry.space_group_name_H-M   'P 1'
#
loop_
_entity.id
_entity.type
_entity.pdbx_description
1 polymer ?
#
loop_
_entity_poly.entity_id
_entity_poly.type
_entity_poly.pdbx_seq_one_letter_code
_entity_poly.pdbx_strand_id
1 'polypeptide(L)'
;MDKENLLFESYNKAMEKGFERLFNNTEPEKILKIKDGDIPDFLDEEIKEWQNTELDLLEGISPKKYFDGIDNLDELIELFKKASKICDVDVPEVLIRRLQCFGEDFIDQLMNLASLSTSIKDDEEMLIPLMAIRFLGRLEAKKAAKLLLDLLYDIDSENEAIIEEINGAIINIGDASIDGILNKLKSAEKIKDIEEYLLYSLVQICVNVGKSPNYEDVYACIKDTFIRMDDKIIGAICIGDLGDGRAIPFLRGYVEKNIDSINYDVFCEIKAAVHKLGGNMDDIDFKGNI
;
A
#
# COMPACT_ATOMS: atom_id res chain seq x y z
N MET A 1 9.33 -11.48 31.50
CA MET A 1 8.60 -11.06 30.31
C MET A 1 7.51 -10.11 30.76
N ASP A 2 7.37 -8.96 30.12
CA ASP A 2 6.36 -7.95 30.47
C ASP A 2 4.94 -8.50 30.19
N LYS A 3 3.94 -8.04 30.96
CA LYS A 3 2.52 -8.46 30.84
C LYS A 3 2.01 -8.27 29.41
N GLU A 4 2.42 -7.17 28.79
CA GLU A 4 2.01 -6.77 27.44
C GLU A 4 2.65 -7.66 26.37
N ASN A 5 3.89 -8.12 26.57
CA ASN A 5 4.51 -9.10 25.67
C ASN A 5 3.73 -10.42 25.68
N LEU A 6 3.39 -10.92 26.88
CA LEU A 6 2.57 -12.12 27.02
C LEU A 6 1.18 -11.98 26.38
N LEU A 7 0.59 -10.78 26.45
CA LEU A 7 -0.68 -10.49 25.79
C LEU A 7 -0.56 -10.61 24.27
N PHE A 8 0.42 -9.97 23.65
CA PHE A 8 0.59 -10.02 22.19
C PHE A 8 1.09 -11.39 21.69
N GLU A 9 1.90 -12.11 22.46
CA GLU A 9 2.21 -13.52 22.15
C GLU A 9 0.95 -14.41 22.22
N SER A 10 0.03 -14.15 23.14
CA SER A 10 -1.25 -14.88 23.19
C SER A 10 -2.13 -14.59 21.97
N TYR A 11 -2.03 -13.37 21.42
CA TYR A 11 -2.68 -13.01 20.16
C TYR A 11 -2.06 -13.77 18.98
N ASN A 12 -0.73 -13.84 18.88
CA ASN A 12 -0.05 -14.61 17.83
C ASN A 12 -0.44 -16.09 17.87
N LYS A 13 -0.60 -16.69 19.06
CA LYS A 13 -1.11 -18.07 19.19
C LYS A 13 -2.53 -18.25 18.68
N ALA A 14 -3.38 -17.23 18.88
CA ALA A 14 -4.73 -17.26 18.32
C ALA A 14 -4.70 -17.18 16.78
N MET A 15 -3.83 -16.33 16.23
CA MET A 15 -3.59 -16.22 14.79
C MET A 15 -3.06 -17.54 14.20
N GLU A 16 -2.06 -18.14 14.85
CA GLU A 16 -1.47 -19.44 14.47
C GLU A 16 -2.55 -20.52 14.41
N LYS A 17 -3.40 -20.63 15.44
CA LYS A 17 -4.54 -21.57 15.44
C LYS A 17 -5.49 -21.32 14.26
N GLY A 18 -5.75 -20.06 13.91
CA GLY A 18 -6.58 -19.69 12.76
C GLY A 18 -5.96 -20.14 11.43
N PHE A 19 -4.65 -19.90 11.25
CA PHE A 19 -3.91 -20.38 10.08
C PHE A 19 -3.83 -21.91 10.01
N GLU A 20 -3.54 -22.59 11.12
CA GLU A 20 -3.55 -24.06 11.18
C GLU A 20 -4.90 -24.62 10.76
N ARG A 21 -5.99 -24.02 11.23
CA ARG A 21 -7.35 -24.40 10.83
C ARG A 21 -7.55 -24.19 9.33
N LEU A 22 -7.12 -23.06 8.79
CA LEU A 22 -7.19 -22.77 7.36
C LEU A 22 -6.47 -23.84 6.55
N PHE A 23 -5.22 -24.14 6.91
CA PHE A 23 -4.39 -25.11 6.20
C PHE A 23 -4.91 -26.55 6.32
N ASN A 24 -5.46 -26.92 7.47
CA ASN A 24 -5.97 -28.28 7.70
C ASN A 24 -7.33 -28.52 7.04
N ASN A 25 -8.16 -27.48 6.88
CA ASN A 25 -9.52 -27.60 6.35
C ASN A 25 -9.64 -27.22 4.86
N THR A 26 -8.56 -26.76 4.24
CA THR A 26 -8.55 -26.32 2.84
C THR A 26 -7.59 -27.15 2.02
N GLU A 27 -8.03 -27.62 0.86
CA GLU A 27 -7.16 -28.35 -0.06
C GLU A 27 -5.99 -27.46 -0.54
N PRO A 28 -4.76 -28.00 -0.68
CA PRO A 28 -3.58 -27.23 -1.10
C PRO A 28 -3.77 -26.36 -2.35
N GLU A 29 -4.49 -26.87 -3.35
CA GLU A 29 -4.77 -26.14 -4.60
C GLU A 29 -5.70 -24.93 -4.42
N LYS A 30 -6.52 -24.96 -3.37
CA LYS A 30 -7.43 -23.85 -3.03
C LYS A 30 -6.74 -22.82 -2.16
N ILE A 31 -5.80 -23.24 -1.30
CA ILE A 31 -4.98 -22.34 -0.48
C ILE A 31 -4.26 -21.32 -1.37
N LEU A 32 -3.66 -21.78 -2.47
CA LEU A 32 -2.96 -20.91 -3.44
C LEU A 32 -3.88 -19.92 -4.18
N LYS A 33 -5.20 -20.04 -4.03
CA LYS A 33 -6.20 -19.16 -4.66
C LYS A 33 -6.87 -18.22 -3.66
N ILE A 34 -6.56 -18.34 -2.38
CA ILE A 34 -7.03 -17.41 -1.35
C ILE A 34 -6.36 -16.08 -1.63
N LYS A 35 -7.17 -15.02 -1.71
CA LYS A 35 -6.63 -13.66 -1.82
C LYS A 35 -6.32 -13.16 -0.42
N ASP A 36 -5.33 -12.30 -0.28
CA ASP A 36 -4.94 -11.73 1.02
C ASP A 36 -6.12 -11.06 1.75
N GLY A 37 -7.02 -10.42 0.99
CA GLY A 37 -8.25 -9.81 1.53
C GLY A 37 -9.26 -10.80 2.13
N ASP A 38 -9.18 -12.09 1.80
CA ASP A 38 -10.06 -13.14 2.33
C ASP A 38 -9.48 -13.78 3.61
N ILE A 39 -8.18 -13.60 3.88
CA ILE A 39 -7.49 -14.18 5.06
C ILE A 39 -8.17 -13.78 6.39
N PRO A 40 -8.56 -12.51 6.62
CA PRO A 40 -9.21 -12.12 7.87
C PRO A 40 -10.47 -12.92 8.21
N ASP A 41 -11.28 -13.31 7.21
CA ASP A 41 -12.51 -14.08 7.41
C ASP A 41 -12.22 -15.47 8.01
N PHE A 42 -11.06 -16.06 7.68
CA PHE A 42 -10.64 -17.35 8.20
C PHE A 42 -10.11 -17.28 9.63
N LEU A 43 -9.57 -16.13 10.03
CA LEU A 43 -8.99 -15.90 11.34
C LEU A 43 -9.99 -15.32 12.36
N ASP A 44 -11.14 -14.82 11.86
CA ASP A 44 -12.12 -14.08 12.65
C ASP A 44 -12.65 -14.87 13.86
N GLU A 45 -12.88 -16.18 13.73
CA GLU A 45 -13.38 -16.99 14.85
C GLU A 45 -12.37 -17.09 16.00
N GLU A 46 -11.11 -17.44 15.72
CA GLU A 46 -10.05 -17.57 16.72
C GLU A 46 -9.71 -16.23 17.35
N ILE A 47 -9.66 -15.15 16.57
CA ILE A 47 -9.45 -13.80 17.09
C ILE A 47 -10.64 -13.37 17.96
N LYS A 48 -11.87 -13.70 17.55
CA LYS A 48 -13.09 -13.42 18.35
C LYS A 48 -13.12 -14.21 19.65
N GLU A 49 -12.69 -15.46 19.63
CA GLU A 49 -12.54 -16.29 20.84
C GLU A 49 -11.51 -15.64 21.77
N TRP A 50 -10.32 -15.34 21.25
CA TRP A 50 -9.22 -14.73 22.02
C TRP A 50 -9.63 -13.41 22.69
N GLN A 51 -10.22 -12.47 21.95
CA GLN A 51 -10.53 -11.14 22.50
C GLN A 51 -11.60 -11.18 23.61
N ASN A 52 -12.43 -12.23 23.65
CA ASN A 52 -13.54 -12.38 24.60
C ASN A 52 -13.26 -13.38 25.72
N THR A 53 -12.16 -14.14 25.64
CA THR A 53 -11.77 -15.11 26.68
C THR A 53 -11.00 -14.42 27.79
N GLU A 54 -11.34 -14.70 29.05
CA GLU A 54 -10.62 -14.20 30.22
C GLU A 54 -9.23 -14.82 30.29
N LEU A 55 -8.21 -13.99 30.51
CA LEU A 55 -6.83 -14.44 30.62
C LEU A 55 -6.30 -14.21 32.03
N ASP A 56 -5.68 -15.24 32.61
CA ASP A 56 -5.07 -15.16 33.96
C ASP A 56 -4.02 -14.03 34.03
N LEU A 57 -3.27 -13.81 32.93
CA LEU A 57 -2.28 -12.73 32.83
C LEU A 57 -2.90 -11.34 32.91
N LEU A 58 -4.19 -11.21 32.63
CA LEU A 58 -4.98 -9.99 32.75
C LEU A 58 -5.82 -9.98 34.03
N GLU A 59 -5.50 -10.80 35.03
CA GLU A 59 -6.26 -10.91 36.29
C GLU A 59 -7.72 -11.34 36.06
N GLY A 60 -7.94 -12.22 35.07
CA GLY A 60 -9.26 -12.78 34.78
C GLY A 60 -10.18 -11.86 33.99
N ILE A 61 -9.67 -10.82 33.32
CA ILE A 61 -10.43 -10.07 32.32
C ILE A 61 -10.02 -10.48 30.90
N SER A 62 -10.89 -10.24 29.93
CA SER A 62 -10.57 -10.51 28.52
C SER A 62 -9.73 -9.39 27.90
N PRO A 63 -8.97 -9.65 26.81
CA PRO A 63 -8.23 -8.61 26.09
C PRO A 63 -9.09 -7.42 25.69
N LYS A 64 -10.34 -7.68 25.26
CA LYS A 64 -11.30 -6.61 24.96
C LYS A 64 -11.58 -5.71 26.16
N LYS A 65 -11.92 -6.29 27.31
CA LYS A 65 -12.16 -5.50 28.53
C LYS A 65 -10.91 -4.76 29.00
N TYR A 66 -9.73 -5.36 28.81
CA TYR A 66 -8.45 -4.73 29.14
C TYR A 66 -8.22 -3.45 28.32
N PHE A 67 -8.32 -3.53 26.98
CA PHE A 67 -8.16 -2.35 26.13
C PHE A 67 -9.29 -1.32 26.33
N ASP A 68 -10.54 -1.77 26.44
CA ASP A 68 -11.69 -0.91 26.70
C ASP A 68 -11.56 -0.13 28.03
N GLY A 69 -10.81 -0.66 28.99
CA GLY A 69 -10.57 -0.03 30.30
C GLY A 69 -9.48 1.07 30.30
N ILE A 70 -8.77 1.28 29.20
CA ILE A 70 -7.70 2.29 29.11
C ILE A 70 -8.28 3.54 28.45
N ASP A 71 -8.29 4.66 29.18
CA ASP A 71 -8.81 5.97 28.73
C ASP A 71 -7.72 6.95 28.29
N ASN A 72 -6.46 6.55 28.36
CA ASN A 72 -5.32 7.37 27.98
C ASN A 72 -4.81 6.98 26.59
N LEU A 73 -4.81 7.93 25.64
CA LEU A 73 -4.30 7.73 24.29
C LEU A 73 -2.81 7.36 24.28
N ASP A 74 -1.97 8.06 25.05
CA ASP A 74 -0.53 7.83 25.07
C ASP A 74 -0.21 6.39 25.53
N GLU A 75 -0.96 5.88 26.51
CA GLU A 75 -0.82 4.49 26.99
C GLU A 75 -1.19 3.47 25.91
N LEU A 76 -2.27 3.72 25.15
CA LEU A 76 -2.66 2.87 24.02
C LEU A 76 -1.68 2.97 22.84
N ILE A 77 -1.04 4.13 22.64
CA ILE A 77 0.01 4.30 21.63
C ILE A 77 1.26 3.51 22.00
N GLU A 78 1.63 3.44 23.29
CA GLU A 78 2.71 2.55 23.72
C GLU A 78 2.38 1.07 23.49
N LEU A 79 1.12 0.67 23.72
CA LEU A 79 0.65 -0.68 23.36
C LEU A 79 0.69 -0.91 21.85
N PHE A 80 0.31 0.07 21.03
CA PHE A 80 0.43 -0.01 19.58
C PHE A 80 1.88 -0.23 19.16
N LYS A 81 2.83 0.55 19.68
CA LYS A 81 4.27 0.40 19.39
C LYS A 81 4.80 -0.99 19.78
N LYS A 82 4.39 -1.51 20.94
CA LYS A 82 4.74 -2.88 21.37
C LYS A 82 4.13 -3.93 20.44
N ALA A 83 2.85 -3.77 20.09
CA ALA A 83 2.16 -4.67 19.17
C ALA A 83 2.84 -4.70 17.80
N SER A 84 3.25 -3.54 17.25
CA SER A 84 3.97 -3.46 15.96
C SER A 84 5.25 -4.27 15.93
N LYS A 85 5.89 -4.49 17.08
CA LYS A 85 7.14 -5.25 17.20
C LYS A 85 6.94 -6.73 17.51
N ILE A 86 5.82 -7.09 18.13
CA ILE A 86 5.59 -8.44 18.67
C ILE A 86 4.62 -9.23 17.81
N CYS A 87 3.62 -8.57 17.22
CA CYS A 87 2.59 -9.26 16.44
C CYS A 87 3.15 -9.69 15.09
N ASP A 88 2.89 -10.93 14.70
CA ASP A 88 3.48 -11.52 13.48
C ASP A 88 2.85 -10.98 12.18
N VAL A 89 1.62 -10.46 12.25
CA VAL A 89 0.85 -10.00 11.07
C VAL A 89 0.48 -8.52 11.19
N ASP A 90 -0.49 -8.21 12.05
CA ASP A 90 -1.02 -6.87 12.28
C ASP A 90 -1.38 -6.70 13.76
N VAL A 91 -1.49 -5.44 14.18
CA VAL A 91 -1.95 -5.07 15.53
C VAL A 91 -3.40 -5.56 15.76
N PRO A 92 -3.74 -6.12 16.93
CA PRO A 92 -5.08 -6.63 17.21
C PRO A 92 -6.17 -5.60 16.96
N GLU A 93 -7.21 -6.00 16.22
CA GLU A 93 -8.32 -5.10 15.85
C GLU A 93 -9.06 -4.51 17.06
N VAL A 94 -9.05 -5.22 18.18
CA VAL A 94 -9.63 -4.71 19.44
C VAL A 94 -8.86 -3.52 20.01
N LEU A 95 -7.53 -3.48 19.87
CA LEU A 95 -6.72 -2.32 20.24
C LEU A 95 -6.96 -1.16 19.27
N ILE A 96 -7.02 -1.46 17.96
CA ILE A 96 -7.28 -0.46 16.92
C ILE A 96 -8.65 0.20 17.09
N ARG A 97 -9.71 -0.58 17.31
CA ARG A 97 -11.05 -0.04 17.59
C ARG A 97 -11.08 0.86 18.81
N ARG A 98 -10.29 0.53 19.84
CA ARG A 98 -10.17 1.39 21.02
C ARG A 98 -9.47 2.71 20.71
N LEU A 99 -8.37 2.67 19.96
CA LEU A 99 -7.62 3.85 19.50
C LEU A 99 -8.48 4.76 18.60
N GLN A 100 -9.31 4.18 17.72
CA GLN A 100 -10.23 4.93 16.86
C GLN A 100 -11.24 5.80 17.63
N CYS A 101 -11.56 5.47 18.90
CA CYS A 101 -12.43 6.30 19.74
C CYS A 101 -11.84 7.69 20.04
N PHE A 102 -10.54 7.89 19.84
CA PHE A 102 -9.86 9.18 20.00
C PHE A 102 -9.89 10.03 18.72
N GLY A 103 -10.45 9.51 17.61
CA GLY A 103 -10.65 10.26 16.37
C GLY A 103 -9.35 10.80 15.78
N GLU A 104 -9.33 12.10 15.46
CA GLU A 104 -8.20 12.78 14.82
C GLU A 104 -6.91 12.76 15.66
N ASP A 105 -7.00 12.73 16.99
CA ASP A 105 -5.82 12.69 17.85
C ASP A 105 -5.02 11.39 17.63
N PHE A 106 -5.71 10.27 17.35
CA PHE A 106 -5.06 9.01 16.99
C PHE A 106 -4.39 9.11 15.61
N ILE A 107 -5.04 9.73 14.63
CA ILE A 107 -4.45 9.97 13.31
C ILE A 107 -3.18 10.82 13.43
N ASP A 108 -3.19 11.86 14.26
CA ASP A 108 -2.02 12.70 14.51
C ASP A 108 -0.87 11.90 15.15
N GLN A 109 -1.16 10.98 16.07
CA GLN A 109 -0.16 10.08 16.62
C GLN A 109 0.41 9.14 15.56
N LEU A 110 -0.42 8.54 14.69
CA LEU A 110 0.06 7.70 13.59
C LEU A 110 0.95 8.50 12.61
N MET A 111 0.58 9.74 12.29
CA MET A 111 1.39 10.63 11.46
C MET A 111 2.76 10.91 12.10
N ASN A 112 2.81 11.17 13.41
CA ASN A 112 4.07 11.36 14.14
C ASN A 112 4.94 10.09 14.11
N LEU A 113 4.34 8.91 14.26
CA LEU A 113 5.06 7.64 14.18
C LEU A 113 5.57 7.35 12.77
N ALA A 114 4.76 7.62 11.74
CA ALA A 114 5.16 7.47 10.34
C ALA A 114 6.38 8.35 10.00
N SER A 115 6.45 9.57 10.53
CA SER A 115 7.60 10.46 10.33
C SER A 115 8.91 9.95 10.94
N LEU A 116 8.89 8.95 11.82
CA LEU A 116 10.11 8.32 12.32
C LEU A 116 10.84 7.51 11.24
N SER A 117 10.18 7.22 10.11
CA SER A 117 10.76 6.52 8.95
C SER A 117 12.01 7.23 8.39
N THR A 118 12.14 8.54 8.55
CA THR A 118 13.30 9.32 8.06
C THR A 118 14.54 9.18 8.95
N SER A 119 14.47 8.41 10.03
CA SER A 119 15.56 8.31 11.03
C SER A 119 15.75 6.90 11.56
N ILE A 120 15.36 5.89 10.78
CA ILE A 120 15.55 4.47 11.07
C ILE A 120 17.04 4.15 11.14
N LYS A 121 17.49 3.50 12.22
CA LYS A 121 18.90 3.07 12.38
C LYS A 121 19.09 1.56 12.24
N ASP A 122 18.04 0.79 12.45
CA ASP A 122 18.03 -0.67 12.33
C ASP A 122 16.62 -1.20 11.96
N ASP A 123 16.58 -2.50 11.62
CA ASP A 123 15.37 -3.16 11.14
C ASP A 123 14.25 -3.23 12.21
N GLU A 124 14.57 -3.26 13.51
CA GLU A 124 13.55 -3.29 14.56
C GLU A 124 12.89 -1.92 14.76
N GLU A 125 13.64 -0.83 14.56
CA GLU A 125 13.11 0.53 14.59
C GLU A 125 12.13 0.81 13.45
N MET A 126 12.24 0.07 12.33
CA MET A 126 11.39 0.20 11.15
C MET A 126 9.94 -0.30 11.36
N LEU A 127 9.72 -1.26 12.26
CA LEU A 127 8.42 -1.91 12.43
C LEU A 127 7.31 -0.94 12.88
N ILE A 128 7.65 0.02 13.74
CA ILE A 128 6.70 1.02 14.24
C ILE A 128 6.23 1.99 13.13
N PRO A 129 7.12 2.72 12.41
CA PRO A 129 6.70 3.61 11.34
C PRO A 129 5.99 2.86 10.21
N LEU A 130 6.44 1.66 9.84
CA LEU A 130 5.78 0.83 8.82
C LEU A 130 4.34 0.52 9.22
N MET A 131 4.13 0.04 10.45
CA MET A 131 2.78 -0.24 10.95
C MET A 131 1.93 1.05 11.01
N ALA A 132 2.51 2.18 11.40
CA ALA A 132 1.78 3.45 11.43
C ALA A 132 1.33 3.89 10.03
N ILE A 133 2.20 3.78 9.02
CA ILE A 133 1.88 4.08 7.61
C ILE A 133 0.75 3.17 7.12
N ARG A 134 0.85 1.86 7.38
CA ARG A 134 -0.20 0.88 7.04
C ARG A 134 -1.55 1.30 7.59
N PHE A 135 -1.60 1.68 8.87
CA PHE A 135 -2.84 2.10 9.52
C PHE A 135 -3.36 3.44 9.00
N LEU A 136 -2.50 4.40 8.65
CA LEU A 136 -2.95 5.63 7.97
C LEU A 136 -3.67 5.31 6.65
N GLY A 137 -3.13 4.37 5.87
CA GLY A 137 -3.76 3.86 4.66
C GLY A 137 -5.08 3.16 4.93
N ARG A 138 -5.08 2.18 5.84
CA ARG A 138 -6.25 1.37 6.20
C ARG A 138 -7.42 2.21 6.75
N LEU A 139 -7.11 3.30 7.45
CA LEU A 139 -8.09 4.23 7.99
C LEU A 139 -8.54 5.29 6.97
N GLU A 140 -8.03 5.23 5.72
CA GLU A 140 -8.27 6.21 4.66
C GLU A 140 -8.02 7.65 5.14
N ALA A 141 -6.95 7.84 5.93
CA ALA A 141 -6.67 9.08 6.65
C ALA A 141 -6.27 10.22 5.70
N LYS A 142 -7.27 10.91 5.12
CA LYS A 142 -7.07 11.98 4.11
C LYS A 142 -6.09 13.08 4.55
N LYS A 143 -6.06 13.39 5.84
CA LYS A 143 -5.14 14.38 6.45
C LYS A 143 -3.66 13.99 6.28
N ALA A 144 -3.36 12.70 6.19
CA ALA A 144 -2.01 12.17 6.06
C ALA A 144 -1.48 12.16 4.63
N ALA A 145 -2.34 12.34 3.61
CA ALA A 145 -1.95 12.21 2.19
C ALA A 145 -0.71 13.07 1.84
N LYS A 146 -0.72 14.34 2.25
CA LYS A 146 0.41 15.24 2.01
C LYS A 146 1.68 14.78 2.72
N LEU A 147 1.57 14.39 3.99
CA LEU A 147 2.72 13.94 4.78
C LEU A 147 3.36 12.71 4.15
N LEU A 148 2.56 11.73 3.74
CA LEU A 148 3.05 10.50 3.11
C LEU A 148 3.75 10.79 1.77
N LEU A 149 3.17 11.69 0.96
CA LEU A 149 3.79 12.13 -0.30
C LEU A 149 5.11 12.88 -0.09
N ASP A 150 5.22 13.67 0.97
CA ASP A 150 6.46 14.36 1.31
C ASP A 150 7.51 13.37 1.85
N LEU A 151 7.09 12.38 2.66
CA LEU A 151 7.98 11.33 3.19
C LEU A 151 8.69 10.52 2.09
N LEU A 152 8.03 10.21 0.97
CA LEU A 152 8.67 9.50 -0.15
C LEU A 152 9.96 10.16 -0.65
N TYR A 153 10.11 11.48 -0.47
CA TYR A 153 11.29 12.23 -0.89
C TYR A 153 12.32 12.41 0.24
N ASP A 154 11.93 12.15 1.49
CA ASP A 154 12.76 12.34 2.68
C ASP A 154 13.39 11.03 3.18
N ILE A 155 12.88 9.88 2.73
CA ILE A 155 13.36 8.54 3.10
C ILE A 155 14.51 8.11 2.19
N ASP A 156 15.41 7.30 2.72
CA ASP A 156 16.46 6.64 1.94
C ASP A 156 15.83 5.77 0.83
N SER A 157 16.25 5.99 -0.41
CA SER A 157 15.77 5.23 -1.57
C SER A 157 16.05 3.73 -1.49
N GLU A 158 17.01 3.30 -0.65
CA GLU A 158 17.28 1.88 -0.41
C GLU A 158 16.25 1.23 0.52
N ASN A 159 15.40 2.01 1.20
CA ASN A 159 14.37 1.50 2.11
C ASN A 159 13.06 1.19 1.36
N GLU A 160 13.14 0.22 0.45
CA GLU A 160 12.04 -0.19 -0.44
C GLU A 160 10.77 -0.57 0.32
N ALA A 161 10.89 -1.29 1.44
CA ALA A 161 9.72 -1.72 2.21
C ALA A 161 8.92 -0.55 2.84
N ILE A 162 9.58 0.56 3.24
CA ILE A 162 8.84 1.76 3.64
C ILE A 162 8.19 2.43 2.42
N ILE A 163 8.90 2.53 1.29
CA ILE A 163 8.39 3.15 0.06
C ILE A 163 7.13 2.42 -0.41
N GLU A 164 7.16 1.10 -0.47
CA GLU A 164 6.00 0.26 -0.82
C GLU A 164 4.82 0.47 0.13
N GLU A 165 5.08 0.48 1.45
CA GLU A 165 4.02 0.69 2.44
C GLU A 165 3.40 2.10 2.32
N ILE A 166 4.22 3.13 2.05
CA ILE A 166 3.72 4.49 1.78
C ILE A 166 2.86 4.54 0.52
N ASN A 167 3.29 3.90 -0.57
CA ASN A 167 2.51 3.84 -1.79
C ASN A 167 1.18 3.11 -1.57
N GLY A 168 1.20 1.97 -0.88
CA GLY A 168 -0.02 1.26 -0.48
C GLY A 168 -0.97 2.13 0.34
N ALA A 169 -0.44 2.89 1.30
CA ALA A 169 -1.24 3.83 2.09
C ALA A 169 -1.83 4.97 1.26
N ILE A 170 -1.04 5.56 0.36
CA ILE A 170 -1.47 6.63 -0.57
C ILE A 170 -2.59 6.13 -1.49
N ILE A 171 -2.48 4.91 -2.01
CA ILE A 171 -3.49 4.26 -2.85
C ILE A 171 -4.79 4.06 -2.07
N ASN A 172 -4.70 3.55 -0.84
CA ASN A 172 -5.87 3.32 0.02
C ASN A 172 -6.56 4.63 0.44
N ILE A 173 -5.79 5.69 0.72
CA ILE A 173 -6.35 7.03 0.98
C ILE A 173 -7.10 7.58 -0.25
N GLY A 174 -6.65 7.23 -1.46
CA GLY A 174 -7.41 7.45 -2.68
C GLY A 174 -7.43 8.91 -3.15
N ASP A 175 -8.63 9.47 -3.31
CA ASP A 175 -8.87 10.74 -4.00
C ASP A 175 -8.09 11.93 -3.43
N ALA A 176 -7.90 11.96 -2.11
CA ALA A 176 -7.16 13.01 -1.41
C ALA A 176 -5.67 13.08 -1.81
N SER A 177 -5.12 12.02 -2.39
CA SER A 177 -3.73 11.95 -2.84
C SER A 177 -3.51 12.47 -4.26
N ILE A 178 -4.56 12.50 -5.10
CA ILE A 178 -4.45 12.75 -6.55
C ILE A 178 -3.75 14.08 -6.85
N ASP A 179 -4.21 15.19 -6.27
CA ASP A 179 -3.67 16.51 -6.57
C ASP A 179 -2.21 16.65 -6.13
N GLY A 180 -1.84 16.03 -5.01
CA GLY A 180 -0.47 15.98 -4.52
C GLY A 180 0.44 15.22 -5.49
N ILE A 181 0.01 14.04 -5.94
CA ILE A 181 0.75 13.22 -6.92
C ILE A 181 0.91 13.98 -8.25
N LEU A 182 -0.18 14.55 -8.77
CA LEU A 182 -0.15 15.33 -10.02
C LEU A 182 0.85 16.48 -9.94
N ASN A 183 0.88 17.20 -8.82
CA ASN A 183 1.82 18.30 -8.63
C ASN A 183 3.27 17.81 -8.62
N LYS A 184 3.59 16.75 -7.88
CA LYS A 184 4.94 16.18 -7.84
C LYS A 184 5.40 15.73 -9.23
N LEU A 185 4.59 14.93 -9.93
CA LEU A 185 4.90 14.43 -11.29
C LEU A 185 5.08 15.57 -12.31
N LYS A 186 4.22 16.59 -12.30
CA LYS A 186 4.34 17.75 -13.19
C LYS A 186 5.55 18.62 -12.88
N SER A 187 5.97 18.68 -11.62
CA SER A 187 7.12 19.48 -11.17
C SER A 187 8.47 18.77 -11.32
N ALA A 188 8.48 17.45 -11.46
CA ALA A 188 9.70 16.66 -11.57
C ALA A 188 10.47 17.00 -12.85
N GLU A 189 11.76 17.32 -12.73
CA GLU A 189 12.60 17.56 -13.92
C GLU A 189 12.92 16.25 -14.67
N LYS A 190 13.04 15.15 -13.92
CA LYS A 190 13.28 13.80 -14.41
C LYS A 190 12.36 12.82 -13.71
N ILE A 191 12.01 11.74 -14.38
CA ILE A 191 11.23 10.65 -13.80
C ILE A 191 12.23 9.58 -13.34
N LYS A 192 12.32 9.38 -12.03
CA LYS A 192 13.11 8.31 -11.40
C LYS A 192 12.16 7.40 -10.62
N ASP A 193 12.73 6.50 -9.82
CA ASP A 193 12.04 5.48 -9.04
C ASP A 193 10.83 6.04 -8.25
N ILE A 194 11.00 7.13 -7.50
CA ILE A 194 9.88 7.74 -6.74
C ILE A 194 8.78 8.25 -7.67
N GLU A 195 9.12 8.92 -8.77
CA GLU A 195 8.10 9.36 -9.72
C GLU A 195 7.42 8.17 -10.44
N GLU A 196 8.11 7.05 -10.66
CA GLU A 196 7.51 5.82 -11.18
C GLU A 196 6.50 5.22 -10.19
N TYR A 197 6.85 5.16 -8.91
CA TYR A 197 5.94 4.76 -7.84
C TYR A 197 4.71 5.67 -7.74
N LEU A 198 4.91 6.99 -7.86
CA LEU A 198 3.82 7.97 -7.87
C LEU A 198 2.93 7.80 -9.10
N LEU A 199 3.51 7.56 -10.28
CA LEU A 199 2.75 7.30 -11.51
C LEU A 199 1.88 6.05 -11.37
N TYR A 200 2.45 4.96 -10.85
CA TYR A 200 1.73 3.72 -10.59
C TYR A 200 0.59 3.95 -9.59
N SER A 201 0.88 4.61 -8.46
CA SER A 201 -0.11 4.93 -7.44
C SER A 201 -1.27 5.76 -7.99
N LEU A 202 -0.99 6.76 -8.83
CA LEU A 202 -2.02 7.57 -9.49
C LEU A 202 -2.96 6.74 -10.34
N VAL A 203 -2.43 5.77 -11.11
CA VAL A 203 -3.22 4.86 -11.94
C VAL A 203 -4.09 3.97 -11.06
N GLN A 204 -3.53 3.34 -10.02
CA GLN A 204 -4.29 2.46 -9.13
C GLN A 204 -5.44 3.20 -8.43
N ILE A 205 -5.19 4.43 -7.94
CA ILE A 205 -6.24 5.27 -7.36
C ILE A 205 -7.37 5.50 -8.38
N CYS A 206 -7.03 5.83 -9.63
CA CYS A 206 -8.04 6.09 -10.66
C CYS A 206 -8.81 4.83 -11.08
N VAL A 207 -8.17 3.67 -11.07
CA VAL A 207 -8.84 2.38 -11.31
C VAL A 207 -9.82 2.07 -10.18
N ASN A 208 -9.42 2.29 -8.92
CA ASN A 208 -10.24 2.00 -7.74
C ASN A 208 -11.43 2.96 -7.57
N VAL A 209 -11.20 4.26 -7.76
CA VAL A 209 -12.24 5.30 -7.60
C VAL A 209 -13.11 5.44 -8.86
N GLY A 210 -12.63 4.98 -10.01
CA GLY A 210 -13.27 5.17 -11.31
C GLY A 210 -13.03 6.56 -11.89
N LYS A 211 -13.92 7.01 -12.80
CA LYS A 211 -13.76 8.31 -13.48
C LYS A 211 -13.95 9.48 -12.50
N SER A 212 -12.86 9.92 -11.89
CA SER A 212 -12.76 11.16 -11.11
C SER A 212 -13.06 12.40 -11.98
N PRO A 213 -13.58 13.50 -11.42
CA PRO A 213 -13.68 14.78 -12.12
C PRO A 213 -12.35 15.25 -12.74
N ASN A 214 -11.21 14.80 -12.20
CA ASN A 214 -9.87 15.17 -12.67
C ASN A 214 -9.30 14.18 -13.70
N TYR A 215 -10.12 13.28 -14.27
CA TYR A 215 -9.63 12.21 -15.15
C TYR A 215 -8.86 12.71 -16.38
N GLU A 216 -9.27 13.83 -16.98
CA GLU A 216 -8.54 14.41 -18.13
C GLU A 216 -7.16 14.94 -17.73
N ASP A 217 -7.04 15.56 -16.55
CA ASP A 217 -5.75 16.04 -16.04
C ASP A 217 -4.83 14.87 -15.67
N VAL A 218 -5.39 13.80 -15.13
CA VAL A 218 -4.67 12.55 -14.86
C VAL A 218 -4.18 11.92 -16.16
N TYR A 219 -5.06 11.75 -17.15
CA TYR A 219 -4.70 11.17 -18.44
C TYR A 219 -3.61 11.98 -19.14
N ALA A 220 -3.71 13.31 -19.12
CA ALA A 220 -2.70 14.20 -19.66
C ALA A 220 -1.37 14.07 -18.91
N CYS A 221 -1.40 14.02 -17.57
CA CYS A 221 -0.22 13.85 -16.74
C CYS A 221 0.50 12.54 -17.02
N ILE A 222 -0.23 11.40 -17.07
CA ILE A 222 0.37 10.08 -17.32
C ILE A 222 1.10 10.05 -18.68
N LYS A 223 0.50 10.63 -19.73
CA LYS A 223 1.13 10.72 -21.04
C LYS A 223 2.37 11.59 -21.05
N ASP A 224 2.32 12.73 -20.38
CA ASP A 224 3.46 13.64 -20.27
C ASP A 224 4.62 12.98 -19.49
N THR A 225 4.31 12.34 -18.36
CA THR A 225 5.27 11.55 -17.59
C THR A 225 5.89 10.45 -18.45
N PHE A 226 5.08 9.64 -19.16
CA PHE A 226 5.58 8.62 -20.09
C PHE A 226 6.58 9.18 -21.11
N ILE A 227 6.34 10.36 -21.67
CA ILE A 227 7.26 10.98 -22.64
C ILE A 227 8.58 11.37 -21.97
N ARG A 228 8.56 11.84 -20.72
CA ARG A 228 9.73 12.29 -19.95
C ARG A 228 10.56 11.16 -19.32
N MET A 229 10.03 9.95 -19.20
CA MET A 229 10.78 8.81 -18.66
C MET A 229 11.96 8.41 -19.54
N ASP A 230 13.04 7.89 -18.96
CA ASP A 230 14.12 7.31 -19.77
C ASP A 230 13.75 5.89 -20.20
N ASP A 231 13.32 5.04 -19.26
CA ASP A 231 12.71 3.73 -19.54
C ASP A 231 11.19 3.86 -19.68
N LYS A 232 10.61 3.22 -20.70
CA LYS A 232 9.18 3.33 -21.02
C LYS A 232 8.35 2.17 -20.50
N ILE A 233 8.97 1.14 -19.90
CA ILE A 233 8.28 -0.08 -19.43
C ILE A 233 7.15 0.28 -18.45
N ILE A 234 7.48 0.91 -17.31
CA ILE A 234 6.49 1.25 -16.28
C ILE A 234 5.43 2.21 -16.80
N GLY A 235 5.84 3.19 -17.61
CA GLY A 235 4.91 4.13 -18.22
C GLY A 235 3.92 3.46 -19.20
N ALA A 236 4.38 2.48 -19.99
CA ALA A 236 3.51 1.71 -20.90
C ALA A 236 2.49 0.87 -20.13
N ILE A 237 2.93 0.20 -19.06
CA ILE A 237 2.06 -0.54 -18.13
C ILE A 237 1.00 0.39 -17.55
N CYS A 238 1.41 1.53 -16.99
CA CYS A 238 0.50 2.53 -16.41
C CYS A 238 -0.56 3.03 -17.40
N ILE A 239 -0.17 3.30 -18.65
CA ILE A 239 -1.10 3.73 -19.70
C ILE A 239 -2.10 2.61 -20.05
N GLY A 240 -1.64 1.37 -20.15
CA GLY A 240 -2.49 0.21 -20.43
C GLY A 240 -3.47 -0.07 -19.28
N ASP A 241 -3.01 0.05 -18.04
CA ASP A 241 -3.78 -0.20 -16.82
C ASP A 241 -4.88 0.84 -16.59
N LEU A 242 -4.64 2.09 -16.96
CA LEU A 242 -5.66 3.15 -16.90
C LEU A 242 -6.89 2.84 -17.76
N GLY A 243 -6.74 2.02 -18.81
CA GLY A 243 -7.86 1.51 -19.60
C GLY A 243 -8.48 2.50 -20.60
N ASP A 244 -7.84 3.63 -20.88
CA ASP A 244 -8.36 4.63 -21.83
C ASP A 244 -7.98 4.29 -23.28
N GLY A 245 -8.97 3.91 -24.11
CA GLY A 245 -8.76 3.57 -25.52
C GLY A 245 -8.12 4.68 -26.37
N ARG A 246 -8.17 5.96 -25.93
CA ARG A 246 -7.44 7.07 -26.60
C ARG A 246 -5.93 6.87 -26.56
N ALA A 247 -5.42 6.02 -25.66
CA ALA A 247 -3.99 5.70 -25.58
C ALA A 247 -3.50 4.82 -26.73
N ILE A 248 -4.37 4.06 -27.41
CA ILE A 248 -3.96 3.21 -28.55
C ILE A 248 -3.24 4.01 -29.65
N PRO A 249 -3.81 5.07 -30.24
CA PRO A 249 -3.11 5.85 -31.25
C PRO A 249 -1.87 6.58 -30.71
N PHE A 250 -1.85 6.92 -29.42
CA PHE A 250 -0.69 7.56 -28.78
C PHE A 250 0.50 6.60 -28.70
N LEU A 251 0.30 5.41 -28.14
CA LEU A 251 1.33 4.39 -27.97
C LEU A 251 1.86 3.88 -29.31
N ARG A 252 0.95 3.61 -30.26
CA ARG A 252 1.34 3.25 -31.63
C ARG A 252 2.18 4.34 -32.29
N GLY A 253 1.72 5.59 -32.24
CA GLY A 253 2.45 6.72 -32.81
C GLY A 253 3.80 6.99 -32.13
N TYR A 254 3.95 6.64 -30.84
CA TYR A 254 5.25 6.70 -30.17
C TYR A 254 6.21 5.66 -30.74
N VAL A 255 5.77 4.41 -30.88
CA VAL A 255 6.59 3.33 -31.45
C VAL A 255 6.98 3.64 -32.90
N GLU A 256 6.03 4.04 -33.75
CA GLU A 256 6.31 4.38 -35.15
C GLU A 256 7.36 5.48 -35.30
N LYS A 257 7.40 6.46 -34.38
CA LYS A 257 8.37 7.56 -34.39
C LYS A 257 9.74 7.20 -33.84
N ASN A 258 9.82 6.19 -32.97
CA ASN A 258 11.03 5.84 -32.23
C ASN A 258 11.51 4.41 -32.48
N ILE A 259 10.98 3.73 -33.51
CA ILE A 259 11.23 2.30 -33.80
C ILE A 259 12.71 1.96 -33.92
N ASP A 260 13.53 2.91 -34.38
CA ASP A 260 14.97 2.74 -34.56
C ASP A 260 15.78 2.90 -33.26
N SER A 261 15.18 3.44 -32.20
CA SER A 261 15.86 3.76 -30.93
C SER A 261 15.28 3.06 -29.71
N ILE A 262 14.03 2.59 -29.75
CA ILE A 262 13.44 1.82 -28.64
C ILE A 262 14.06 0.42 -28.56
N ASN A 263 14.26 -0.09 -27.35
CA ASN A 263 14.67 -1.47 -27.14
C ASN A 263 13.47 -2.43 -27.32
N TYR A 264 13.77 -3.73 -27.43
CA TYR A 264 12.77 -4.76 -27.69
C TYR A 264 11.77 -4.91 -26.53
N ASP A 265 12.24 -4.80 -25.29
CA ASP A 265 11.40 -4.94 -24.09
C ASP A 265 10.34 -3.83 -24.02
N VAL A 266 10.75 -2.57 -24.23
CA VAL A 266 9.85 -1.42 -24.35
C VAL A 266 8.84 -1.61 -25.48
N PHE A 267 9.27 -2.12 -26.64
CA PHE A 267 8.34 -2.42 -27.73
C PHE A 267 7.30 -3.47 -27.31
N CYS A 268 7.73 -4.54 -26.65
CA CYS A 268 6.84 -5.60 -26.18
C CYS A 268 5.82 -5.09 -25.15
N GLU A 269 6.26 -4.26 -24.20
CA GLU A 269 5.37 -3.68 -23.18
C GLU A 269 4.36 -2.70 -23.79
N ILE A 270 4.79 -1.87 -24.74
CA ILE A 270 3.86 -1.01 -25.48
C ILE A 270 2.85 -1.85 -26.27
N LYS A 271 3.30 -2.92 -26.91
CA LYS A 271 2.43 -3.87 -27.63
C LYS A 271 1.42 -4.53 -26.69
N ALA A 272 1.85 -4.98 -25.52
CA ALA A 272 0.99 -5.57 -24.50
C ALA A 272 -0.07 -4.56 -24.01
N ALA A 273 0.33 -3.31 -23.73
CA ALA A 273 -0.59 -2.24 -23.36
C ALA A 273 -1.63 -1.95 -24.45
N VAL A 274 -1.23 -1.89 -25.73
CA VAL A 274 -2.18 -1.69 -26.85
C VAL A 274 -3.16 -2.86 -26.98
N HIS A 275 -2.70 -4.11 -26.85
CA HIS A 275 -3.59 -5.27 -26.86
C HIS A 275 -4.56 -5.28 -25.69
N LYS A 276 -4.10 -4.92 -24.48
CA LYS A 276 -4.94 -4.78 -23.29
C LYS A 276 -6.07 -3.78 -23.50
N LEU A 277 -5.82 -2.70 -24.23
CA LEU A 277 -6.80 -1.68 -24.59
C LEU A 277 -7.73 -2.09 -25.76
N GLY A 278 -7.54 -3.27 -26.35
CA GLY A 278 -8.32 -3.77 -27.49
C GLY A 278 -7.81 -3.32 -28.87
N GLY A 279 -6.60 -2.77 -28.93
CA GLY A 279 -5.91 -2.42 -30.18
C GLY A 279 -5.08 -3.57 -30.76
N ASN A 280 -4.43 -3.28 -31.88
CA ASN A 280 -3.49 -4.18 -32.55
C ASN A 280 -2.17 -3.42 -32.84
N MET A 281 -1.05 -4.14 -32.89
CA MET A 281 0.28 -3.68 -33.30
C MET A 281 1.04 -4.67 -34.19
N ASP A 282 0.39 -5.74 -34.66
CA ASP A 282 1.00 -6.79 -35.49
C ASP A 282 1.45 -6.30 -36.88
N ASP A 283 0.96 -5.13 -37.30
CA ASP A 283 1.37 -4.46 -38.54
C ASP A 283 2.68 -3.69 -38.41
N ILE A 284 3.24 -3.57 -37.20
CA ILE A 284 4.50 -2.87 -36.92
C ILE A 284 5.61 -3.91 -36.70
N ASP A 285 6.51 -4.02 -37.68
CA ASP A 285 7.71 -4.85 -37.56
C ASP A 285 8.77 -4.13 -36.72
N PHE A 286 9.19 -4.75 -35.60
CA PHE A 286 10.33 -4.26 -34.82
C PHE A 286 11.63 -4.40 -35.62
N LYS A 287 12.36 -3.29 -35.77
CA LYS A 287 13.60 -3.21 -36.54
C LYS A 287 14.83 -2.84 -35.71
N GLY A 288 14.66 -2.69 -34.39
CA GLY A 288 15.74 -2.36 -33.46
C GLY A 288 16.71 -3.51 -33.22
N ASN A 289 17.88 -3.21 -32.66
CA ASN A 289 18.85 -4.23 -32.26
C ASN A 289 18.32 -5.04 -31.07
N ILE A 290 18.42 -6.36 -31.16
CA ILE A 290 18.16 -7.34 -30.09
C ILE A 290 19.32 -7.31 -29.09
#